data_AF-A0A103Y7S7-F1
#
_entry.id   AF-A0A103Y7S7-F1
#
_cell.length_a   1.000
_cell.length_b   1.000
_cell.length_c   1.000
_cell.angle_alpha   90.00
_cell.angle_beta   90.00
_cell.angle_gamma   90.00
#
_symmetry.space_group_name_H-M   'P 1'
#
loop_
_entity.id
_entity.type
_entity.pdbx_description
1 polymer ?
#
loop_
_entity_poly.entity_id
_entity_poly.type
_entity_poly.pdbx_seq_one_letter_code
_entity_poly.pdbx_strand_id
1 'polypeptide(L)'
;MVAPMVTTFLMLFLATRAWGQTTDDVSWAKRVDTGSQVVTTMQFYFHDTLSGSNPSAIKVAGPQSSATSPGGGFGQVMMIDDPLTEGPDKKSKLIGHARGLYGQAAQNELGLIMVLNYGFTDGMYKDSSFSLLSLNPVMQTVREMTIVGGTGLFRLARGYALAQTYWIDASTGDAIVGYNRESKLLILCTIFMAFPLVHSISEGPKEVQQWFKELPIKQEKVTKLHFYFHDTTTGPAQTAHQIAESNISSTTITQFGRTFMFDNPLTVEPDVRSVRIGKGQGFFGAASFEEPRFLMNLNFVFTSGRYNGSTLQFLGMNPILHRVREMSIVGGTGAFRLARGIATAQTYFLNDTSSIVEYNLVV
;
A
#
# COMPACT_ATOMS: atom_id res chain seq x y z
N MET A 1 74.35 26.15 -32.92
CA MET A 1 73.34 25.30 -32.26
C MET A 1 73.09 25.83 -30.86
N VAL A 2 72.03 26.61 -30.65
CA VAL A 2 71.25 26.68 -29.40
C VAL A 2 69.86 27.17 -29.81
N ALA A 3 68.82 26.38 -29.58
CA ALA A 3 67.42 26.71 -29.87
C ALA A 3 66.77 27.33 -28.62
N PRO A 4 65.81 28.27 -28.73
CA PRO A 4 65.08 28.76 -27.58
C PRO A 4 63.87 27.84 -27.27
N MET A 5 63.80 27.34 -26.03
CA MET A 5 62.62 26.68 -25.48
C MET A 5 61.50 27.71 -25.29
N VAL A 6 60.39 27.52 -26.00
CA VAL A 6 59.13 28.21 -25.75
C VAL A 6 58.36 27.38 -24.72
N THR A 7 58.25 27.87 -23.49
CA THR A 7 57.47 27.25 -22.43
C THR A 7 56.00 27.63 -22.57
N THR A 8 55.17 26.73 -23.08
CA THR A 8 53.72 26.93 -23.19
C THR A 8 53.06 26.67 -21.84
N PHE A 9 52.46 27.70 -21.23
CA PHE A 9 51.66 27.55 -20.01
C PHE A 9 50.24 27.10 -20.40
N LEU A 10 49.91 25.83 -20.15
CA LEU A 10 48.55 25.30 -20.32
C LEU A 10 47.75 25.63 -19.05
N MET A 11 46.93 26.69 -19.07
CA MET A 11 45.95 26.93 -18.01
C MET A 11 44.82 25.90 -18.12
N LEU A 12 44.86 24.89 -17.24
CA LEU A 12 43.76 23.96 -17.05
C LEU A 12 42.64 24.68 -16.27
N PHE A 13 41.59 25.13 -16.97
CA PHE A 13 40.36 25.55 -16.31
C PHE A 13 39.67 24.32 -15.74
N LEU A 14 39.90 24.05 -14.45
CA LEU A 14 39.04 23.17 -13.66
C LEU A 14 37.69 23.88 -13.52
N ALA A 15 36.76 23.58 -14.43
CA ALA A 15 35.36 23.91 -14.23
C ALA A 15 34.83 23.06 -13.07
N THR A 16 34.96 23.56 -11.84
CA THR A 16 34.20 23.05 -10.71
C THR A 16 32.73 23.29 -11.04
N ARG A 17 32.01 22.25 -11.45
CA ARG A 17 30.55 22.26 -11.38
C ARG A 17 30.19 22.37 -9.91
N ALA A 18 29.97 23.60 -9.44
CA ALA A 18 29.21 23.82 -8.23
C ALA A 18 27.86 23.11 -8.46
N TRP A 19 27.61 22.05 -7.71
CA TRP A 19 26.25 21.55 -7.56
C TRP A 19 25.46 22.70 -6.95
N GLY A 20 24.73 23.44 -7.77
CA GLY A 20 23.79 24.43 -7.29
C GLY A 20 22.79 23.70 -6.40
N GLN A 21 22.86 23.92 -5.09
CA GLN A 21 21.74 23.66 -4.21
C GLN A 21 20.60 24.58 -4.68
N THR A 22 19.66 24.04 -5.45
CA THR A 22 18.38 24.72 -5.68
C THR A 22 17.68 24.77 -4.33
N THR A 23 17.59 25.98 -3.77
CA THR A 23 17.05 26.30 -2.45
C THR A 23 15.52 26.21 -2.38
N ASP A 24 14.97 25.07 -2.77
CA ASP A 24 13.52 24.79 -2.71
C ASP A 24 13.15 23.79 -1.59
N ASP A 25 14.10 23.46 -0.70
CA ASP A 25 13.88 22.55 0.42
C ASP A 25 12.94 23.21 1.47
N VAL A 26 11.80 22.57 1.72
CA VAL A 26 10.93 22.85 2.87
C VAL A 26 11.36 21.98 4.06
N SER A 27 11.03 22.38 5.29
CA SER A 27 11.36 21.64 6.52
C SER A 27 10.90 20.17 6.51
N TRP A 28 9.85 19.87 5.76
CA TRP A 28 9.20 18.57 5.69
C TRP A 28 9.57 17.74 4.45
N ALA A 29 10.36 18.27 3.51
CA ALA A 29 10.76 17.51 2.32
C ALA A 29 12.10 17.96 1.74
N LYS A 30 12.94 16.98 1.39
CA LYS A 30 14.23 17.16 0.75
C LYS A 30 14.21 16.56 -0.65
N ARG A 31 14.54 17.38 -1.66
CA ARG A 31 14.60 16.95 -3.06
C ARG A 31 16.05 16.85 -3.55
N VAL A 32 16.38 15.74 -4.19
CA VAL A 32 17.72 15.47 -4.71
C VAL A 32 17.61 15.02 -6.17
N ASP A 33 18.18 15.80 -7.08
CA ASP A 33 18.39 15.37 -8.46
C ASP A 33 19.72 14.63 -8.56
N THR A 34 19.67 13.37 -9.01
CA THR A 34 20.84 12.51 -9.19
C THR A 34 21.33 12.48 -10.64
N GLY A 35 20.71 13.26 -11.53
CA GLY A 35 20.91 13.24 -12.98
C GLY A 35 20.17 12.11 -13.69
N SER A 36 20.01 10.95 -13.03
CA SER A 36 19.26 9.80 -13.57
C SER A 36 17.80 9.74 -13.08
N GLN A 37 17.56 10.27 -11.88
CA GLN A 37 16.25 10.32 -11.26
C GLN A 37 16.21 11.46 -10.23
N VAL A 38 15.00 11.93 -9.94
CA VAL A 38 14.77 12.85 -8.83
C VAL A 38 14.18 12.09 -7.65
N VAL A 39 14.86 12.15 -6.52
CA VAL A 39 14.43 11.52 -5.27
C VAL A 39 13.92 12.60 -4.33
N THR A 40 12.70 12.45 -3.82
CA THR A 40 12.15 13.33 -2.78
C THR A 40 11.93 12.52 -1.52
N THR A 41 12.58 12.90 -0.43
CA THR A 41 12.33 12.33 0.90
C THR A 41 11.42 13.27 1.66
N MET A 42 10.24 12.80 2.04
CA MET A 42 9.25 13.58 2.78
C MET A 42 9.07 13.05 4.18
N GLN A 43 8.77 13.94 5.11
CA GLN A 43 8.50 13.62 6.50
C GLN A 43 7.41 14.53 7.06
N PHE A 44 6.31 13.94 7.50
CA PHE A 44 5.12 14.65 7.96
C PHE A 44 4.29 13.78 8.91
N TYR A 45 3.23 14.35 9.47
CA TYR A 45 2.26 13.65 10.32
C TYR A 45 0.89 13.64 9.67
N PHE A 46 0.29 12.45 9.63
CA PHE A 46 -1.06 12.15 9.20
C PHE A 46 -1.97 12.06 10.44
N HIS A 47 -3.15 12.66 10.37
CA HIS A 47 -4.07 12.81 11.50
C HIS A 47 -5.43 12.21 11.18
N ASP A 48 -5.69 11.01 11.69
CA ASP A 48 -6.98 10.35 11.55
C ASP A 48 -7.86 10.68 12.77
N THR A 49 -9.03 11.24 12.53
CA THR A 49 -9.97 11.65 13.58
C THR A 49 -11.34 11.04 13.29
N LEU A 50 -11.72 10.04 14.07
CA LEU A 50 -13.01 9.34 13.99
C LEU A 50 -14.02 9.94 14.98
N SER A 51 -13.53 10.64 16.00
CA SER A 51 -14.36 11.18 17.09
C SER A 51 -14.70 12.67 16.95
N GLY A 52 -15.54 13.15 17.86
CA GLY A 52 -15.93 14.56 17.97
C GLY A 52 -17.01 14.99 16.98
N SER A 53 -17.24 16.30 16.91
CA SER A 53 -18.29 16.90 16.08
C SER A 53 -17.88 17.15 14.62
N ASN A 54 -16.58 17.05 14.32
CA ASN A 54 -16.03 17.25 12.97
C ASN A 54 -14.95 16.20 12.69
N PRO A 55 -15.33 14.92 12.57
CA PRO A 55 -14.39 13.85 12.24
C PRO A 55 -13.83 14.03 10.82
N SER A 56 -12.59 13.62 10.61
CA SER A 56 -11.95 13.57 9.29
C SER A 56 -12.15 12.21 8.60
N ALA A 57 -12.52 11.18 9.35
CA ALA A 57 -12.84 9.84 8.85
C ALA A 57 -14.26 9.42 9.21
N ILE A 58 -14.99 8.94 8.21
CA ILE A 58 -16.39 8.49 8.37
C ILE A 58 -16.60 7.09 7.79
N LYS A 59 -17.36 6.26 8.49
CA LYS A 59 -17.73 4.93 7.98
C LYS A 59 -18.70 5.06 6.82
N VAL A 60 -18.35 4.49 5.67
CA VAL A 60 -19.16 4.54 4.43
C VAL A 60 -19.66 3.18 3.97
N ALA A 61 -19.05 2.08 4.44
CA ALA A 61 -19.51 0.72 4.14
C ALA A 61 -19.10 -0.26 5.27
N GLY A 62 -19.72 -1.44 5.28
CA GLY A 62 -19.40 -2.50 6.21
C GLY A 62 -20.42 -3.64 6.18
N PRO A 63 -20.05 -4.83 6.70
CA PRO A 63 -20.96 -5.95 6.74
C PRO A 63 -22.18 -5.65 7.63
N GLN A 64 -23.35 -6.13 7.22
CA GLN A 64 -24.61 -5.95 7.97
C GLN A 64 -24.66 -6.77 9.26
N SER A 65 -24.05 -7.94 9.27
CA SER A 65 -23.82 -8.69 10.50
C SER A 65 -22.62 -8.10 11.22
N SER A 66 -22.75 -7.93 12.54
CA SER A 66 -21.62 -7.68 13.45
C SER A 66 -20.75 -8.94 13.52
N ALA A 67 -20.16 -9.37 12.40
CA ALA A 67 -19.27 -10.51 12.36
C ALA A 67 -18.16 -10.24 13.37
N THR A 68 -18.18 -10.98 14.48
CA THR A 68 -17.19 -10.93 15.54
C THR A 68 -15.90 -11.54 14.99
N SER A 69 -15.21 -10.75 14.18
CA SER A 69 -13.83 -11.02 13.81
C SER A 69 -12.95 -10.79 15.04
N PRO A 70 -12.00 -11.69 15.34
CA PRO A 70 -11.06 -11.50 16.45
C PRO A 70 -10.29 -10.18 16.37
N GLY A 71 -10.04 -9.66 15.16
CA GLY A 71 -9.40 -8.36 14.93
C GLY A 71 -10.32 -7.14 15.14
N GLY A 72 -11.63 -7.36 15.33
CA GLY A 72 -12.65 -6.33 15.29
C GLY A 72 -12.90 -5.82 13.86
N GLY A 73 -14.09 -5.29 13.60
CA GLY A 73 -14.38 -4.39 12.47
C GLY A 73 -14.09 -4.87 11.03
N PHE A 74 -13.76 -6.14 10.79
CA PHE A 74 -13.51 -6.66 9.43
C PHE A 74 -14.60 -6.23 8.44
N GLY A 75 -14.18 -5.74 7.27
CA GLY A 75 -15.06 -5.24 6.22
C GLY A 75 -15.56 -3.80 6.42
N GLN A 76 -15.33 -3.15 7.56
CA GLN A 76 -15.61 -1.72 7.68
C GLN A 76 -14.73 -0.92 6.73
N VAL A 77 -15.33 0.07 6.05
CA VAL A 77 -14.63 0.99 5.15
C VAL A 77 -14.90 2.41 5.61
N MET A 78 -13.83 3.18 5.72
CA MET A 78 -13.84 4.59 6.06
C MET A 78 -13.50 5.42 4.82
N MET A 79 -14.20 6.52 4.61
CA MET A 79 -13.81 7.59 3.70
C MET A 79 -13.14 8.69 4.53
N ILE A 80 -11.99 9.19 4.06
CA ILE A 80 -11.19 10.16 4.80
C ILE A 80 -10.87 11.43 4.02
N ASP A 81 -10.74 12.53 4.76
CA ASP A 81 -10.03 13.74 4.37
C ASP A 81 -9.14 14.21 5.54
N ASP A 82 -8.02 13.52 5.71
CA ASP A 82 -7.16 13.65 6.89
C ASP A 82 -6.06 14.70 6.66
N PRO A 83 -5.88 15.66 7.59
CA PRO A 83 -4.87 16.70 7.44
C PRO A 83 -3.45 16.12 7.57
N LEU A 84 -2.54 16.67 6.78
CA LEU A 84 -1.09 16.41 6.84
C LEU A 84 -0.38 17.64 7.39
N THR A 85 0.50 17.45 8.36
CA THR A 85 1.18 18.57 9.05
C THR A 85 2.68 18.31 9.24
N GLU A 86 3.46 19.37 9.44
CA GLU A 86 4.92 19.25 9.69
C GLU A 86 5.24 18.56 11.03
N GLY A 87 4.48 18.83 12.09
CA GLY A 87 4.65 18.31 13.45
C GLY A 87 3.44 17.50 13.95
N PRO A 88 3.58 16.78 15.08
CA PRO A 88 2.50 15.94 15.61
C PRO A 88 1.36 16.73 16.26
N ASP A 89 1.56 18.01 16.55
CA ASP A 89 0.48 18.89 17.02
C ASP A 89 -0.44 19.24 15.83
N LYS A 90 -1.76 19.06 15.98
CA LYS A 90 -2.76 19.44 14.96
C LYS A 90 -2.70 20.94 14.60
N LYS A 91 -2.14 21.79 15.47
CA LYS A 91 -1.90 23.22 15.22
C LYS A 91 -0.60 23.51 14.46
N SER A 92 0.23 22.50 14.22
CA SER A 92 1.38 22.60 13.34
C SER A 92 0.94 23.07 11.95
N LYS A 93 1.87 23.64 11.19
CA LYS A 93 1.67 24.00 9.79
C LYS A 93 1.07 22.84 9.00
N LEU A 94 -0.10 23.08 8.42
CA LEU A 94 -0.79 22.22 7.47
C LEU A 94 -0.04 22.27 6.13
N ILE A 95 0.26 21.10 5.57
CA ILE A 95 1.03 20.97 4.32
C ILE A 95 0.23 20.27 3.20
N GLY A 96 -0.92 19.70 3.54
CA GLY A 96 -1.72 18.93 2.60
C GLY A 96 -2.77 18.08 3.29
N HIS A 97 -3.35 17.16 2.53
CA HIS A 97 -4.37 16.23 2.98
C HIS A 97 -4.18 14.86 2.34
N ALA A 98 -4.49 13.81 3.11
CA ALA A 98 -4.66 12.46 2.61
C ALA A 98 -6.15 12.19 2.40
N ARG A 99 -6.54 11.86 1.17
CA ARG A 99 -7.93 11.61 0.78
C ARG A 99 -8.07 10.26 0.13
N GLY A 100 -9.17 9.60 0.42
CA GLY A 100 -9.49 8.29 -0.16
C GLY A 100 -10.18 7.42 0.86
N LEU A 101 -9.90 6.12 0.80
CA LEU A 101 -10.50 5.15 1.70
C LEU A 101 -9.45 4.28 2.38
N TYR A 102 -9.81 3.82 3.56
CA TYR A 102 -9.20 2.65 4.16
C TYR A 102 -10.26 1.68 4.65
N GLY A 103 -9.92 0.41 4.83
CA GLY A 103 -10.85 -0.57 5.39
C GLY A 103 -10.16 -1.68 6.14
N GLN A 104 -10.89 -2.39 7.00
CA GLN A 104 -10.34 -3.49 7.79
C GLN A 104 -10.37 -4.77 6.94
N ALA A 105 -9.19 -5.16 6.44
CA ALA A 105 -9.03 -6.21 5.42
C ALA A 105 -8.45 -7.52 5.96
N ALA A 106 -8.17 -7.61 7.27
CA ALA A 106 -7.71 -8.82 7.92
C ALA A 106 -8.74 -9.32 8.95
N GLN A 107 -9.08 -10.61 8.93
CA GLN A 107 -10.09 -11.16 9.84
C GLN A 107 -9.54 -11.45 11.25
N ASN A 108 -8.24 -11.72 11.36
CA ASN A 108 -7.63 -12.27 12.58
C ASN A 108 -6.67 -11.29 13.28
N GLU A 109 -6.48 -10.10 12.72
CA GLU A 109 -5.58 -9.06 13.23
C GLU A 109 -6.06 -7.70 12.75
N LEU A 110 -5.57 -6.63 13.36
CA LEU A 110 -5.85 -5.27 12.91
C LEU A 110 -4.98 -4.95 11.69
N GLY A 111 -5.49 -5.30 10.51
CA GLY A 111 -4.87 -5.05 9.21
C GLY A 111 -5.77 -4.18 8.35
N LEU A 112 -5.26 -3.00 7.98
CA LEU A 112 -5.99 -2.08 7.11
C LEU A 112 -5.54 -2.24 5.66
N ILE A 113 -6.46 -2.07 4.73
CA ILE A 113 -6.13 -1.73 3.34
C ILE A 113 -6.21 -0.21 3.19
N MET A 114 -5.21 0.39 2.55
CA MET A 114 -5.11 1.83 2.33
C MET A 114 -5.18 2.11 0.82
N VAL A 115 -6.12 2.95 0.40
CA VAL A 115 -6.25 3.44 -0.98
C VAL A 115 -6.37 4.96 -0.92
N LEU A 116 -5.21 5.62 -0.86
CA LEU A 116 -5.11 7.03 -0.49
C LEU A 116 -4.34 7.85 -1.53
N ASN A 117 -4.76 9.09 -1.72
CA ASN A 117 -4.02 10.14 -2.41
C ASN A 117 -3.56 11.20 -1.41
N TYR A 118 -2.27 11.52 -1.43
CA TYR A 118 -1.64 12.54 -0.57
C TYR A 118 -1.41 13.78 -1.41
N GLY A 119 -2.31 14.76 -1.30
CA GLY A 119 -2.25 16.02 -2.03
C GLY A 119 -1.63 17.13 -1.19
N PHE A 120 -0.59 17.76 -1.71
CA PHE A 120 0.14 18.82 -1.02
C PHE A 120 -0.35 20.20 -1.42
N THR A 121 -0.39 21.11 -0.46
CA THR A 121 -0.88 22.49 -0.62
C THR A 121 0.17 23.54 -0.29
N ASP A 122 1.36 23.11 0.16
CA ASP A 122 2.44 23.94 0.67
C ASP A 122 3.74 23.87 -0.15
N GLY A 123 4.46 24.99 -0.17
CA GLY A 123 5.78 25.11 -0.78
C GLY A 123 5.81 24.77 -2.28
N MET A 124 6.96 24.29 -2.76
CA MET A 124 7.14 23.89 -4.16
C MET A 124 6.26 22.69 -4.56
N TYR A 125 5.74 21.95 -3.58
CA TYR A 125 4.96 20.72 -3.81
C TYR A 125 3.46 20.97 -3.94
N LYS A 126 3.01 22.23 -3.77
CA LYS A 126 1.64 22.63 -3.98
C LYS A 126 1.09 22.08 -5.31
N ASP A 127 -0.12 21.55 -5.26
CA ASP A 127 -0.84 20.96 -6.40
C ASP A 127 -0.21 19.67 -6.98
N SER A 128 0.80 19.12 -6.31
CA SER A 128 1.33 17.78 -6.58
C SER A 128 0.75 16.76 -5.59
N SER A 129 0.63 15.51 -6.02
CA SER A 129 0.21 14.42 -5.14
C SER A 129 0.89 13.11 -5.44
N PHE A 130 0.93 12.20 -4.46
CA PHE A 130 1.26 10.79 -4.71
C PHE A 130 0.10 9.88 -4.26
N SER A 131 0.02 8.70 -4.86
CA SER A 131 -0.99 7.70 -4.54
C SER A 131 -0.37 6.49 -3.87
N LEU A 132 -1.01 6.01 -2.82
CA LEU A 132 -0.62 4.86 -2.02
C LEU A 132 -1.70 3.80 -2.12
N LEU A 133 -1.28 2.58 -2.44
CA LEU A 133 -2.14 1.39 -2.43
C LEU A 133 -1.37 0.28 -1.72
N SER A 134 -1.78 -0.06 -0.51
CA SER A 134 -1.06 -1.02 0.30
C SER A 134 -1.86 -1.55 1.49
N LEU A 135 -1.36 -2.62 2.10
CA LEU A 135 -1.80 -3.05 3.42
C LEU A 135 -1.01 -2.28 4.48
N ASN A 136 -1.67 -1.99 5.59
CA ASN A 136 -1.14 -1.27 6.73
C ASN A 136 -1.36 -2.14 7.99
N PRO A 137 -0.37 -2.98 8.36
CA PRO A 137 -0.44 -3.81 9.55
C PRO A 137 -0.14 -2.94 10.78
N VAL A 138 -1.16 -2.29 11.33
CA VAL A 138 -0.99 -1.19 12.31
C VAL A 138 -0.28 -1.61 13.60
N MET A 139 -0.29 -2.90 13.92
CA MET A 139 0.40 -3.48 15.09
C MET A 139 1.93 -3.58 14.91
N GLN A 140 2.44 -3.41 13.68
CA GLN A 140 3.87 -3.33 13.43
C GLN A 140 4.40 -1.94 13.74
N THR A 141 5.60 -1.88 14.34
CA THR A 141 6.25 -0.63 14.72
C THR A 141 6.56 0.25 13.52
N VAL A 142 7.06 -0.35 12.43
CA VAL A 142 7.36 0.32 11.17
C VAL A 142 6.62 -0.40 10.05
N ARG A 143 5.85 0.36 9.28
CA ARG A 143 4.94 -0.17 8.27
C ARG A 143 5.34 0.36 6.92
N GLU A 144 5.82 -0.54 6.06
CA GLU A 144 6.17 -0.21 4.68
C GLU A 144 4.91 -0.26 3.81
N MET A 145 4.64 0.83 3.09
CA MET A 145 3.52 0.93 2.16
C MET A 145 3.99 1.44 0.81
N THR A 146 3.37 0.94 -0.26
CA THR A 146 3.80 1.19 -1.63
C THR A 146 3.23 2.50 -2.21
N ILE A 147 4.10 3.33 -2.79
CA ILE A 147 3.70 4.45 -3.63
C ILE A 147 3.59 3.95 -5.07
N VAL A 148 2.38 4.00 -5.63
CA VAL A 148 2.03 3.41 -6.94
C VAL A 148 1.90 4.44 -8.07
N GLY A 149 2.03 5.73 -7.76
CA GLY A 149 1.96 6.79 -8.75
C GLY A 149 1.94 8.19 -8.14
N GLY A 150 1.84 9.20 -9.01
CA GLY A 150 1.70 10.60 -8.59
C GLY A 150 1.43 11.56 -9.73
N THR A 151 1.13 12.81 -9.37
CA THR A 151 0.81 13.93 -10.25
C THR A 151 1.74 15.12 -9.97
N GLY A 152 1.74 16.13 -10.84
CA GLY A 152 2.61 17.31 -10.68
C GLY A 152 4.09 16.93 -10.65
N LEU A 153 4.80 17.35 -9.61
CA LEU A 153 6.21 17.03 -9.38
C LEU A 153 6.49 15.54 -9.16
N PHE A 154 5.46 14.73 -8.90
CA PHE A 154 5.53 13.28 -8.67
C PHE A 154 4.99 12.47 -9.86
N ARG A 155 4.94 13.05 -11.06
CA ARG A 155 4.59 12.28 -12.25
C ARG A 155 5.54 11.11 -12.43
N LEU A 156 4.99 9.92 -12.66
CA LEU A 156 5.71 8.64 -12.73
C LEU A 156 6.37 8.22 -11.40
N ALA A 157 5.94 8.78 -10.26
CA ALA A 157 6.49 8.40 -8.97
C ALA A 157 6.27 6.91 -8.69
N ARG A 158 7.36 6.30 -8.20
CA ARG A 158 7.41 4.97 -7.62
C ARG A 158 8.23 5.06 -6.35
N GLY A 159 7.83 4.39 -5.30
CA GLY A 159 8.52 4.50 -4.02
C GLY A 159 7.79 3.79 -2.89
N TYR A 160 8.08 4.24 -1.68
CA TYR A 160 7.56 3.66 -0.46
C TYR A 160 7.30 4.76 0.58
N ALA A 161 6.47 4.42 1.55
CA ALA A 161 6.26 5.18 2.77
C ALA A 161 6.56 4.28 3.96
N LEU A 162 7.24 4.81 4.98
CA LEU A 162 7.38 4.16 6.28
C LEU A 162 6.53 4.90 7.28
N ALA A 163 5.47 4.25 7.74
CA ALA A 163 4.56 4.81 8.74
C ALA A 163 4.86 4.24 10.13
N GLN A 164 4.78 5.10 11.13
CA GLN A 164 4.91 4.75 12.55
C GLN A 164 3.82 5.47 13.34
N THR A 165 3.16 4.77 14.26
CA THR A 165 2.15 5.38 15.12
C THR A 165 2.84 6.28 16.14
N TYR A 166 2.52 7.58 16.11
CA TYR A 166 2.99 8.55 17.10
C TYR A 166 2.08 8.54 18.33
N TRP A 167 0.77 8.49 18.11
CA TRP A 167 -0.24 8.46 19.15
C TRP A 167 -1.50 7.75 18.64
N ILE A 168 -2.23 7.07 19.53
CA ILE A 168 -3.53 6.47 19.25
C ILE A 168 -4.38 6.50 20.52
N ASP A 169 -5.66 6.83 20.36
CA ASP A 169 -6.68 6.62 21.38
C ASP A 169 -7.46 5.34 21.03
N ALA A 170 -7.29 4.30 21.84
CA ALA A 170 -7.93 3.01 21.60
C ALA A 170 -9.46 3.03 21.80
N SER A 171 -10.00 4.05 22.49
CA SER A 171 -11.44 4.16 22.73
C SER A 171 -12.18 4.78 21.54
N THR A 172 -11.54 5.72 20.86
CA THR A 172 -12.13 6.46 19.73
C THR A 172 -11.62 5.99 18.37
N GLY A 173 -10.40 5.44 18.33
CA GLY A 173 -9.68 5.15 17.10
C GLY A 173 -8.89 6.34 16.54
N ASP A 174 -8.95 7.52 17.17
CA ASP A 174 -8.19 8.68 16.73
C ASP A 174 -6.69 8.38 16.75
N ALA A 175 -5.97 8.77 15.70
CA ALA A 175 -4.57 8.42 15.55
C ALA A 175 -3.73 9.53 14.90
N ILE A 176 -2.48 9.61 15.33
CA ILE A 176 -1.45 10.44 14.70
C ILE A 176 -0.35 9.52 14.22
N VAL A 177 -0.01 9.59 12.94
CA VAL A 177 0.95 8.70 12.28
C VAL A 177 2.06 9.52 11.64
N GLY A 178 3.30 9.27 12.05
CA GLY A 178 4.48 9.87 11.44
C GLY A 178 4.94 9.09 10.21
N TYR A 179 5.24 9.81 9.13
CA TYR A 179 5.79 9.25 7.89
C TYR A 179 7.29 9.57 7.78
N ASN A 180 8.12 8.55 7.56
CA ASN A 180 9.58 8.59 7.39
C ASN A 180 10.34 9.38 8.47
N ARG A 181 9.87 9.35 9.72
CA ARG A 181 10.55 9.96 10.88
C ARG A 181 11.42 8.92 11.61
N GLU A 182 12.60 9.32 12.07
CA GLU A 182 13.33 8.56 13.08
C GLU A 182 12.63 8.73 14.43
N SER A 183 12.17 7.64 15.05
CA SER A 183 11.44 7.68 16.31
C SER A 183 12.38 7.93 17.48
N LYS A 184 12.14 9.00 18.25
CA LYS A 184 12.42 9.03 19.69
C LYS A 184 11.15 8.55 20.37
N LEU A 185 11.11 7.26 20.67
CA LEU A 185 9.93 6.54 21.14
C LEU A 185 9.48 7.03 22.53
N LEU A 186 8.19 7.34 22.68
CA LEU A 186 7.50 7.33 23.98
C LEU A 186 6.24 6.46 23.82
N ILE A 187 6.39 5.13 23.85
CA ILE A 187 5.25 4.21 23.90
C ILE A 187 4.85 4.05 25.36
N LEU A 188 3.63 4.48 25.70
CA LEU A 188 2.93 4.08 26.91
C LEU A 188 1.63 3.34 26.50
N CYS A 189 1.76 2.22 25.78
CA CYS A 189 0.64 1.31 25.53
C CYS A 189 0.93 -0.04 26.19
N THR A 190 0.54 -0.15 27.46
CA THR A 190 0.41 -1.43 28.16
C THR A 190 -0.94 -2.06 27.80
N ILE A 191 -1.03 -2.77 26.68
CA ILE A 191 -2.14 -3.70 26.44
C ILE A 191 -1.56 -5.04 25.99
N PHE A 192 -1.60 -6.02 26.90
CA PHE A 192 -1.42 -7.43 26.62
C PHE A 192 -2.67 -7.95 25.89
N MET A 193 -2.74 -7.80 24.57
CA MET A 193 -3.59 -8.67 23.75
C MET A 193 -2.68 -9.67 23.04
N ALA A 194 -2.82 -10.94 23.41
CA ALA A 194 -2.08 -12.05 22.83
C ALA A 194 -2.58 -12.35 21.41
N PHE A 195 -2.26 -11.49 20.45
CA PHE A 195 -2.38 -11.82 19.03
C PHE A 195 -1.05 -12.40 18.54
N PRO A 196 -1.08 -13.47 17.72
CA PRO A 196 0.14 -13.97 17.10
C PRO A 196 0.70 -12.88 16.17
N LEU A 197 1.85 -12.31 16.51
CA LEU A 197 2.57 -11.42 15.60
C LEU A 197 2.89 -12.18 14.31
N VAL A 198 2.29 -11.79 13.20
CA VAL A 198 2.82 -12.12 11.88
C VAL A 198 4.18 -11.43 11.80
N HIS A 199 5.24 -12.23 11.84
CA HIS A 199 6.62 -11.76 11.70
C HIS A 199 6.83 -11.36 10.24
N SER A 200 6.33 -10.19 9.84
CA SER A 200 6.80 -9.54 8.63
C SER A 200 8.23 -9.10 8.85
N ILE A 201 9.08 -9.23 7.82
CA ILE A 201 10.40 -8.60 7.79
C ILE A 201 10.15 -7.09 7.65
N SER A 202 9.81 -6.44 8.76
CA SER A 202 9.77 -4.98 8.85
C SER A 202 11.22 -4.52 8.94
N GLU A 203 11.84 -4.33 7.79
CA GLU A 203 13.09 -3.59 7.70
C GLU A 203 12.85 -2.17 8.23
N GLY A 204 13.70 -1.71 9.14
CA GLY A 204 13.59 -0.38 9.70
C GLY A 204 13.93 0.71 8.66
N PRO A 205 13.73 1.99 9.00
CA PRO A 205 13.99 3.08 8.06
C PRO A 205 15.42 3.14 7.52
N LYS A 206 16.40 2.70 8.31
CA LYS A 206 17.81 2.71 7.91
C LYS A 206 18.09 1.62 6.87
N GLU A 207 17.55 0.43 7.06
CA GLU A 207 17.68 -0.71 6.17
C GLU A 207 17.04 -0.42 4.82
N VAL A 208 15.81 0.13 4.81
CA VAL A 208 15.14 0.50 3.55
C VAL A 208 15.89 1.65 2.86
N GLN A 209 16.33 2.67 3.60
CA GLN A 209 17.12 3.75 3.01
C GLN A 209 18.44 3.24 2.40
N GLN A 210 19.10 2.29 3.06
CA GLN A 210 20.30 1.65 2.54
C GLN A 210 20.00 0.83 1.27
N TRP A 211 18.88 0.09 1.24
CA TRP A 211 18.44 -0.63 0.05
C TRP A 211 18.29 0.30 -1.17
N PHE A 212 17.73 1.50 -0.98
CA PHE A 212 17.57 2.50 -2.06
C PHE A 212 18.89 3.14 -2.48
N LYS A 213 19.87 3.29 -1.58
CA LYS A 213 21.22 3.74 -1.95
C LYS A 213 21.94 2.74 -2.84
N GLU A 214 21.68 1.45 -2.65
CA GLU A 214 22.25 0.36 -3.45
C GLU A 214 21.47 0.08 -4.73
N LEU A 215 20.24 0.60 -4.86
CA LEU A 215 19.39 0.35 -6.02
C LEU A 215 20.08 0.63 -7.37
N PRO A 216 20.87 1.71 -7.57
CA PRO A 216 21.55 1.98 -8.84
C PRO A 216 22.53 0.90 -9.30
N ILE A 217 23.04 0.07 -8.38
CA ILE A 217 23.99 -1.01 -8.68
C ILE A 217 23.35 -2.40 -8.61
N LYS A 218 22.07 -2.50 -8.25
CA LYS A 218 21.34 -3.77 -8.18
C LYS A 218 20.76 -4.13 -9.55
N GLN A 219 20.82 -5.42 -9.87
CA GLN A 219 20.10 -5.96 -11.03
C GLN A 219 18.65 -6.26 -10.66
N GLU A 220 17.74 -5.92 -11.56
CA GLU A 220 16.35 -6.37 -11.48
C GLU A 220 16.27 -7.89 -11.59
N LYS A 221 15.31 -8.48 -10.86
CA LYS A 221 15.08 -9.92 -10.84
C LYS A 221 13.69 -10.19 -11.40
N VAL A 222 13.54 -11.35 -12.04
CA VAL A 222 12.24 -11.89 -12.44
C VAL A 222 11.93 -13.10 -11.59
N THR A 223 10.76 -13.10 -10.95
CA THR A 223 10.23 -14.19 -10.15
C THR A 223 8.95 -14.71 -10.78
N LYS A 224 8.83 -16.04 -10.88
CA LYS A 224 7.59 -16.71 -11.25
C LYS A 224 6.98 -17.37 -10.02
N LEU A 225 5.70 -17.12 -9.78
CA LEU A 225 4.96 -17.69 -8.65
C LEU A 225 3.72 -18.39 -9.18
N HIS A 226 3.37 -19.51 -8.55
CA HIS A 226 2.17 -20.29 -8.85
C HIS A 226 1.53 -20.73 -7.53
N PHE A 227 0.21 -20.56 -7.42
CA PHE A 227 -0.58 -20.92 -6.24
C PHE A 227 -2.09 -20.83 -6.50
N TYR A 228 -2.88 -21.26 -5.52
CA TYR A 228 -4.35 -21.23 -5.54
C TYR A 228 -4.89 -20.26 -4.49
N PHE A 229 -5.85 -19.45 -4.91
CA PHE A 229 -6.61 -18.49 -4.11
C PHE A 229 -8.00 -19.02 -3.86
N HIS A 230 -8.45 -19.03 -2.60
CA HIS A 230 -9.72 -19.62 -2.19
C HIS A 230 -10.66 -18.55 -1.67
N ASP A 231 -11.79 -18.36 -2.33
CA ASP A 231 -12.81 -17.39 -1.97
C ASP A 231 -14.09 -18.10 -1.56
N THR A 232 -14.61 -17.80 -0.38
CA THR A 232 -15.88 -18.33 0.12
C THR A 232 -16.76 -17.19 0.59
N THR A 233 -17.88 -16.98 -0.09
CA THR A 233 -18.77 -15.83 0.13
C THR A 233 -19.91 -16.12 1.10
N THR A 234 -20.21 -17.39 1.38
CA THR A 234 -21.27 -17.81 2.31
C THR A 234 -20.91 -19.12 3.01
N GLY A 235 -21.58 -19.40 4.14
CA GLY A 235 -21.40 -20.63 4.91
C GLY A 235 -20.38 -20.52 6.05
N PRO A 236 -20.13 -21.62 6.79
CA PRO A 236 -19.30 -21.60 8.01
C PRO A 236 -17.83 -21.23 7.80
N ALA A 237 -17.33 -21.37 6.58
CA ALA A 237 -15.95 -21.05 6.19
C ALA A 237 -15.86 -19.76 5.38
N GLN A 238 -16.81 -18.83 5.56
CA GLN A 238 -16.84 -17.55 4.85
C GLN A 238 -15.53 -16.77 5.04
N THR A 239 -14.89 -16.42 3.91
CA THR A 239 -13.67 -15.60 3.86
C THR A 239 -13.91 -14.23 3.25
N ALA A 240 -15.03 -14.06 2.52
CA ALA A 240 -15.45 -12.82 1.89
C ALA A 240 -16.85 -12.39 2.37
N HIS A 241 -16.96 -11.14 2.79
CA HIS A 241 -18.20 -10.56 3.34
C HIS A 241 -18.66 -9.40 2.48
N GLN A 242 -19.96 -9.37 2.16
CA GLN A 242 -20.57 -8.23 1.48
C GLN A 242 -20.51 -7.00 2.39
N ILE A 243 -20.00 -5.89 1.86
CA ILE A 243 -19.81 -4.63 2.62
C ILE A 243 -20.67 -3.49 2.09
N ALA A 244 -21.10 -3.57 0.83
CA ALA A 244 -21.97 -2.58 0.21
C ALA A 244 -22.74 -3.20 -0.97
N GLU A 245 -23.87 -2.60 -1.32
CA GLU A 245 -24.59 -2.85 -2.57
C GLU A 245 -25.31 -1.59 -3.05
N SER A 246 -25.66 -1.57 -4.33
CA SER A 246 -26.49 -0.53 -4.94
C SER A 246 -27.96 -0.93 -4.90
N ASN A 247 -28.87 0.05 -5.01
CA ASN A 247 -30.31 -0.20 -5.11
C ASN A 247 -30.72 -1.01 -6.35
N ILE A 248 -29.85 -1.10 -7.36
CA ILE A 248 -30.06 -1.91 -8.58
C ILE A 248 -29.28 -3.24 -8.57
N SER A 249 -28.52 -3.55 -7.51
CA SER A 249 -27.67 -4.75 -7.50
C SER A 249 -28.48 -6.03 -7.66
N SER A 250 -29.67 -6.13 -7.07
CA SER A 250 -30.53 -7.32 -7.17
C SER A 250 -31.29 -7.44 -8.50
N THR A 251 -31.40 -6.35 -9.27
CA THR A 251 -32.14 -6.32 -10.54
C THR A 251 -31.23 -6.48 -11.76
N THR A 252 -29.92 -6.33 -11.59
CA THR A 252 -28.93 -6.51 -12.66
C THR A 252 -28.38 -7.93 -12.68
N ILE A 253 -28.22 -8.50 -13.87
CA ILE A 253 -27.61 -9.84 -14.05
C ILE A 253 -26.16 -9.89 -13.57
N THR A 254 -25.45 -8.76 -13.62
CA THR A 254 -24.04 -8.63 -13.21
C THR A 254 -23.89 -8.33 -11.72
N GLN A 255 -25.00 -8.12 -10.99
CA GLN A 255 -25.02 -7.68 -9.60
C GLN A 255 -24.27 -6.36 -9.38
N PHE A 256 -24.32 -5.45 -10.36
CA PHE A 256 -23.59 -4.19 -10.38
C PHE A 256 -23.65 -3.44 -9.04
N GLY A 257 -22.50 -2.97 -8.57
CA GLY A 257 -22.37 -2.22 -7.32
C GLY A 257 -22.27 -3.09 -6.05
N ARG A 258 -22.53 -4.41 -6.14
CA ARG A 258 -22.29 -5.31 -5.00
C ARG A 258 -20.80 -5.44 -4.74
N THR A 259 -20.39 -5.22 -3.50
CA THR A 259 -18.98 -5.11 -3.09
C THR A 259 -18.70 -6.01 -1.88
N PHE A 260 -17.55 -6.68 -1.89
CA PHE A 260 -17.11 -7.61 -0.86
C PHE A 260 -15.71 -7.26 -0.34
N MET A 261 -15.49 -7.38 0.97
CA MET A 261 -14.16 -7.42 1.60
C MET A 261 -13.78 -8.88 1.83
N PHE A 262 -12.52 -9.26 1.58
CA PHE A 262 -12.04 -10.64 1.68
C PHE A 262 -10.68 -10.75 2.39
N ASP A 263 -10.49 -11.85 3.12
CA ASP A 263 -9.23 -12.32 3.71
C ASP A 263 -9.07 -13.82 3.43
N ASN A 264 -8.56 -14.13 2.24
CA ASN A 264 -8.66 -15.44 1.61
C ASN A 264 -7.34 -16.22 1.75
N PRO A 265 -7.33 -17.53 2.02
CA PRO A 265 -6.11 -18.30 2.06
C PRO A 265 -5.48 -18.48 0.66
N LEU A 266 -4.15 -18.55 0.65
CA LEU A 266 -3.35 -18.96 -0.52
C LEU A 266 -2.69 -20.30 -0.24
N THR A 267 -2.78 -21.26 -1.16
CA THR A 267 -2.19 -22.60 -1.01
C THR A 267 -1.40 -23.05 -2.24
N VAL A 268 -0.54 -24.05 -2.07
CA VAL A 268 0.27 -24.60 -3.17
C VAL A 268 -0.50 -25.54 -4.10
N GLU A 269 -1.56 -26.21 -3.60
CA GLU A 269 -2.44 -27.09 -4.38
C GLU A 269 -3.90 -26.60 -4.31
N PRO A 270 -4.80 -27.06 -5.20
CA PRO A 270 -6.22 -26.70 -5.16
C PRO A 270 -6.95 -27.20 -3.90
N ASP A 271 -6.43 -28.18 -3.17
CA ASP A 271 -7.01 -28.59 -1.88
C ASP A 271 -6.74 -27.50 -0.83
N VAL A 272 -7.79 -26.95 -0.22
CA VAL A 272 -7.70 -25.93 0.85
C VAL A 272 -6.90 -26.40 2.07
N ARG A 273 -6.76 -27.72 2.26
CA ARG A 273 -5.96 -28.33 3.35
C ARG A 273 -4.49 -28.50 2.98
N SER A 274 -4.10 -28.17 1.75
CA SER A 274 -2.70 -28.20 1.33
C SER A 274 -1.89 -27.07 2.01
N VAL A 275 -0.59 -27.03 1.72
CA VAL A 275 0.31 -26.08 2.39
C VAL A 275 -0.13 -24.65 2.11
N ARG A 276 -0.47 -23.93 3.19
CA ARG A 276 -0.80 -22.50 3.14
C ARG A 276 0.48 -21.69 3.02
N ILE A 277 0.55 -20.84 1.99
CA ILE A 277 1.72 -19.99 1.73
C ILE A 277 1.51 -18.52 2.06
N GLY A 278 0.26 -18.13 2.25
CA GLY A 278 -0.10 -16.74 2.48
C GLY A 278 -1.60 -16.50 2.55
N LYS A 279 -1.96 -15.24 2.32
CA LYS A 279 -3.33 -14.75 2.24
C LYS A 279 -3.49 -13.73 1.11
N GLY A 280 -4.66 -13.67 0.50
CA GLY A 280 -5.10 -12.56 -0.34
C GLY A 280 -6.05 -11.67 0.46
N GLN A 281 -5.75 -10.39 0.55
CA GLN A 281 -6.54 -9.41 1.31
C GLN A 281 -6.93 -8.23 0.46
N GLY A 282 -8.17 -7.79 0.61
CA GLY A 282 -8.65 -6.56 0.02
C GLY A 282 -10.14 -6.62 -0.30
N PHE A 283 -10.55 -5.93 -1.35
CA PHE A 283 -11.97 -5.88 -1.73
C PHE A 283 -12.16 -5.96 -3.24
N PHE A 284 -13.33 -6.41 -3.64
CA PHE A 284 -13.77 -6.39 -5.03
C PHE A 284 -15.21 -5.93 -5.14
N GLY A 285 -15.58 -5.37 -6.30
CA GLY A 285 -16.94 -4.97 -6.60
C GLY A 285 -17.35 -5.29 -8.03
N ALA A 286 -18.61 -5.66 -8.22
CA ALA A 286 -19.22 -5.80 -9.54
C ALA A 286 -19.27 -4.44 -10.26
N ALA A 287 -18.46 -4.29 -11.30
CA ALA A 287 -18.12 -3.00 -11.90
C ALA A 287 -18.52 -2.89 -13.39
N SER A 288 -19.37 -3.78 -13.89
CA SER A 288 -19.84 -3.77 -15.28
C SER A 288 -21.34 -4.02 -15.36
N PHE A 289 -22.01 -3.31 -16.26
CA PHE A 289 -23.42 -3.53 -16.60
C PHE A 289 -23.63 -4.61 -17.64
N GLU A 290 -22.62 -4.88 -18.46
CA GLU A 290 -22.75 -5.70 -19.67
C GLU A 290 -22.41 -7.18 -19.40
N GLU A 291 -21.37 -7.42 -18.61
CA GLU A 291 -20.88 -8.76 -18.30
C GLU A 291 -20.36 -8.84 -16.86
N PRO A 292 -20.39 -10.03 -16.22
CA PRO A 292 -19.77 -10.22 -14.91
C PRO A 292 -18.27 -9.88 -14.92
N ARG A 293 -17.94 -8.73 -14.33
CA ARG A 293 -16.58 -8.21 -14.24
C ARG A 293 -16.39 -7.52 -12.90
N PHE A 294 -15.35 -7.91 -12.17
CA PHE A 294 -15.01 -7.31 -10.89
C PHE A 294 -13.88 -6.29 -11.03
N LEU A 295 -14.00 -5.15 -10.36
CA LEU A 295 -12.85 -4.30 -10.05
C LEU A 295 -12.19 -4.87 -8.79
N MET A 296 -10.92 -5.24 -8.88
CA MET A 296 -10.16 -5.85 -7.79
C MET A 296 -9.18 -4.84 -7.19
N ASN A 297 -9.21 -4.66 -5.87
CA ASN A 297 -8.07 -4.18 -5.09
C ASN A 297 -7.57 -5.35 -4.24
N LEU A 298 -6.55 -6.03 -4.74
CA LEU A 298 -6.09 -7.32 -4.21
C LEU A 298 -4.64 -7.19 -3.75
N ASN A 299 -4.33 -7.73 -2.57
CA ASN A 299 -2.98 -7.77 -2.02
C ASN A 299 -2.66 -9.21 -1.63
N PHE A 300 -1.58 -9.78 -2.18
CA PHE A 300 -1.06 -11.06 -1.69
C PHE A 300 -0.03 -10.82 -0.61
N VAL A 301 -0.22 -11.46 0.54
CA VAL A 301 0.67 -11.45 1.70
C VAL A 301 1.26 -12.84 1.85
N PHE A 302 2.56 -12.99 1.63
CA PHE A 302 3.24 -14.26 1.80
C PHE A 302 3.65 -14.44 3.27
N THR A 303 3.31 -15.59 3.85
CA THR A 303 3.53 -15.88 5.28
C THR A 303 4.48 -17.08 5.50
N SER A 304 5.13 -17.56 4.44
CA SER A 304 6.03 -18.71 4.49
C SER A 304 7.07 -18.66 3.38
N GLY A 305 8.08 -19.53 3.50
CA GLY A 305 9.13 -19.67 2.51
C GLY A 305 9.99 -18.42 2.34
N ARG A 306 10.65 -18.30 1.18
CA ARG A 306 11.64 -17.25 0.90
C ARG A 306 11.07 -15.82 0.78
N TYR A 307 9.76 -15.68 0.71
CA TYR A 307 9.07 -14.39 0.54
C TYR A 307 8.23 -14.01 1.77
N ASN A 308 8.39 -14.73 2.89
CA ASN A 308 7.66 -14.45 4.13
C ASN A 308 7.75 -12.96 4.52
N GLY A 309 6.60 -12.35 4.81
CA GLY A 309 6.44 -10.93 5.13
C GLY A 309 6.37 -10.00 3.92
N SER A 310 6.70 -10.47 2.71
CA SER A 310 6.61 -9.65 1.50
C SER A 310 5.20 -9.65 0.94
N THR A 311 4.86 -8.58 0.22
CA THR A 311 3.54 -8.43 -0.41
C THR A 311 3.63 -8.06 -1.88
N LEU A 312 2.58 -8.41 -2.63
CA LEU A 312 2.34 -7.94 -4.00
C LEU A 312 0.96 -7.29 -4.09
N GLN A 313 0.87 -6.15 -4.76
CA GLN A 313 -0.35 -5.36 -4.88
C GLN A 313 -0.89 -5.36 -6.31
N PHE A 314 -2.21 -5.44 -6.43
CA PHE A 314 -2.95 -5.56 -7.68
C PHE A 314 -4.10 -4.56 -7.69
N LEU A 315 -4.27 -3.91 -8.83
CA LEU A 315 -5.44 -3.09 -9.12
C LEU A 315 -5.83 -3.32 -10.58
N GLY A 316 -7.06 -3.80 -10.82
CA GLY A 316 -7.47 -4.09 -12.18
C GLY A 316 -8.85 -4.74 -12.32
N MET A 317 -9.26 -4.89 -13.58
CA MET A 317 -10.51 -5.56 -13.95
C MET A 317 -10.31 -7.06 -14.05
N ASN A 318 -11.28 -7.81 -13.57
CA ASN A 318 -11.31 -9.25 -13.56
C ASN A 318 -12.58 -9.75 -14.27
N PRO A 319 -12.54 -10.00 -15.60
CA PRO A 319 -13.68 -10.53 -16.36
C PRO A 319 -13.84 -12.02 -16.06
N ILE A 320 -14.68 -12.36 -15.09
CA ILE A 320 -14.68 -13.70 -14.47
C ILE A 320 -15.12 -14.83 -15.40
N LEU A 321 -15.81 -14.51 -16.51
CA LEU A 321 -16.23 -15.47 -17.52
C LEU A 321 -15.12 -15.80 -18.54
N HIS A 322 -14.02 -15.04 -18.57
CA HIS A 322 -12.89 -15.36 -19.44
C HIS A 322 -12.08 -16.52 -18.87
N ARG A 323 -11.61 -17.41 -19.75
CA ARG A 323 -10.81 -18.58 -19.38
C ARG A 323 -9.51 -18.18 -18.68
N VAL A 324 -8.79 -17.21 -19.25
CA VAL A 324 -7.55 -16.65 -18.70
C VAL A 324 -7.74 -15.15 -18.54
N ARG A 325 -7.43 -14.65 -17.34
CA ARG A 325 -7.65 -13.25 -16.95
C ARG A 325 -6.32 -12.65 -16.56
N GLU A 326 -5.99 -11.47 -17.09
CA GLU A 326 -4.76 -10.76 -16.74
C GLU A 326 -5.05 -9.62 -15.78
N MET A 327 -4.19 -9.44 -14.77
CA MET A 327 -4.22 -8.30 -13.85
C MET A 327 -2.82 -7.77 -13.62
N SER A 328 -2.71 -6.44 -13.52
CA SER A 328 -1.44 -5.75 -13.29
C SER A 328 -0.97 -5.89 -11.85
N ILE A 329 0.31 -6.20 -11.67
CA ILE A 329 1.03 -5.99 -10.41
C ILE A 329 1.49 -4.53 -10.41
N VAL A 330 0.95 -3.74 -9.50
CA VAL A 330 1.19 -2.29 -9.41
C VAL A 330 2.19 -1.92 -8.31
N GLY A 331 2.63 -2.89 -7.52
CA GLY A 331 3.55 -2.66 -6.42
C GLY A 331 3.90 -3.91 -5.61
N GLY A 332 4.84 -3.75 -4.69
CA GLY A 332 5.14 -4.74 -3.66
C GLY A 332 5.98 -4.16 -2.53
N THR A 333 6.09 -4.91 -1.43
CA THR A 333 6.91 -4.58 -0.25
C THR A 333 7.93 -5.68 0.05
N GLY A 334 8.93 -5.38 0.87
CA GLY A 334 9.95 -6.34 1.27
C GLY A 334 10.76 -6.84 0.07
N ALA A 335 10.73 -8.16 -0.19
CA ALA A 335 11.44 -8.77 -1.33
C ALA A 335 10.93 -8.27 -2.70
N PHE A 336 9.72 -7.71 -2.75
CA PHE A 336 9.07 -7.23 -3.97
C PHE A 336 8.98 -5.69 -4.04
N ARG A 337 9.89 -4.97 -3.38
CA ARG A 337 9.96 -3.50 -3.49
C ARG A 337 10.04 -3.05 -4.94
N LEU A 338 9.21 -2.06 -5.29
CA LEU A 338 9.09 -1.50 -6.65
C LEU A 338 8.66 -2.53 -7.71
N ALA A 339 8.05 -3.64 -7.28
CA ALA A 339 7.56 -4.68 -8.18
C ALA A 339 6.60 -4.13 -9.24
N ARG A 340 6.74 -4.66 -10.45
CA ARG A 340 5.87 -4.45 -11.60
C ARG A 340 5.79 -5.76 -12.37
N GLY A 341 4.63 -6.09 -12.88
CA GLY A 341 4.45 -7.40 -13.51
C GLY A 341 3.02 -7.70 -13.84
N ILE A 342 2.77 -8.96 -14.14
CA ILE A 342 1.45 -9.47 -14.53
C ILE A 342 1.10 -10.70 -13.71
N ALA A 343 -0.19 -10.82 -13.38
CA ALA A 343 -0.79 -12.07 -12.96
C ALA A 343 -1.74 -12.56 -14.05
N THR A 344 -1.71 -13.87 -14.29
CA THR A 344 -2.78 -14.57 -14.97
C THR A 344 -3.56 -15.41 -13.98
N ALA A 345 -4.87 -15.40 -14.10
CA ALA A 345 -5.79 -16.10 -13.22
C ALA A 345 -6.76 -16.96 -14.02
N GLN A 346 -7.00 -18.18 -13.54
CA GLN A 346 -7.95 -19.14 -14.13
C GLN A 346 -8.84 -19.73 -13.03
N THR A 347 -10.14 -19.82 -13.27
CA THR A 347 -11.05 -20.48 -12.32
C THR A 347 -10.81 -21.99 -12.36
N TYR A 348 -10.36 -22.56 -11.24
CA TYR A 348 -10.19 -24.01 -11.06
C TYR A 348 -11.50 -24.67 -10.62
N PHE A 349 -12.22 -24.01 -9.70
CA PHE A 349 -13.51 -24.47 -9.17
C PHE A 349 -14.42 -23.27 -8.91
N LEU A 350 -15.71 -23.44 -9.14
CA LEU A 350 -16.74 -22.45 -8.82
C LEU A 350 -18.06 -23.16 -8.51
N ASN A 351 -18.70 -22.76 -7.43
CA ASN A 351 -20.10 -23.05 -7.13
C ASN A 351 -20.78 -21.80 -6.55
N ASP A 352 -22.00 -21.94 -6.05
CA ASP A 352 -22.80 -20.82 -5.53
C ASP A 352 -22.19 -20.12 -4.30
N THR A 353 -21.27 -20.78 -3.58
CA THR A 353 -20.75 -20.29 -2.29
C THR A 353 -19.25 -20.05 -2.29
N SER A 354 -18.50 -20.68 -3.19
CA SER A 354 -17.04 -20.73 -3.16
C SER A 354 -16.44 -20.78 -4.56
N SER A 355 -15.25 -20.21 -4.69
CA SER A 355 -14.41 -20.32 -5.88
C SER A 355 -12.96 -20.61 -5.50
N ILE A 356 -12.28 -21.38 -6.36
CA ILE A 356 -10.84 -21.61 -6.29
C ILE A 356 -10.26 -21.08 -7.59
N VAL A 357 -9.29 -20.18 -7.48
CA VAL A 357 -8.65 -19.52 -8.61
C VAL A 357 -7.17 -19.84 -8.61
N GLU A 358 -6.70 -20.42 -9.70
CA GLU A 358 -5.28 -20.63 -9.94
C GLU A 358 -4.63 -19.32 -10.41
N TYR A 359 -3.51 -18.96 -9.82
CA TYR A 359 -2.73 -17.76 -10.14
C TYR A 359 -1.33 -18.13 -10.62
N ASN A 360 -0.91 -17.49 -11.71
CA ASN A 360 0.47 -17.51 -12.20
C ASN A 360 0.96 -16.07 -12.32
N LEU A 361 2.01 -15.71 -11.57
CA LEU A 361 2.56 -14.35 -11.53
C LEU A 361 3.94 -14.32 -12.19
N VAL A 362 4.23 -13.23 -12.87
CA VAL A 362 5.57 -12.86 -13.34
C VAL A 362 5.85 -11.44 -12.83
N VAL A 363 6.84 -11.30 -11.94
CA VAL A 363 7.14 -10.06 -11.21
C VAL A 363 8.63 -9.76 -11.11
#